data_AF-A0A841T7Y7-F1
#
_entry.id   AF-A0A841T7Y7-F1
#
_cell.length_a   1.000
_cell.length_b   1.000
_cell.length_c   1.000
_cell.angle_alpha   90.00
_cell.angle_beta   90.00
_cell.angle_gamma   90.00
#
_symmetry.space_group_name_H-M   'P 1'
#
loop_
_entity.id
_entity.type
_entity.pdbx_description
1 polymer ?
#
loop_
_entity_poly.entity_id
_entity_poly.type
_entity_poly.pdbx_seq_one_letter_code
_entity_poly.pdbx_strand_id
1 'polypeptide(L)' 'MAGSAATRAKNKYQAANYDRISIVVPKGEKEAIRAAAEAAGAASVNEFVIRAIEEKMEREGLK' A
#
# COMPACT_ATOMS: atom_id res chain seq x y z
N MET A 1 -20.24 -13.03 16.82
CA MET A 1 -18.87 -13.18 17.38
C MET A 1 -18.15 -11.84 17.29
N ALA A 2 -18.17 -11.04 18.36
CA ALA A 2 -17.45 -9.78 18.40
C ALA A 2 -15.94 -10.08 18.55
N GLY A 3 -15.13 -9.61 17.59
CA GLY A 3 -13.68 -9.78 17.64
C GLY A 3 -13.10 -9.33 18.98
N SER A 4 -12.08 -10.04 19.45
CA SER A 4 -11.45 -9.81 20.76
C SER A 4 -11.12 -8.32 20.98
N ALA A 5 -11.08 -7.88 22.24
CA ALA A 5 -10.73 -6.49 22.58
C ALA A 5 -9.39 -6.06 21.93
N ALA A 6 -8.46 -7.00 21.77
CA ALA A 6 -7.19 -6.81 21.07
C ALA A 6 -7.38 -6.44 19.58
N THR A 7 -8.31 -7.07 18.87
CA THR A 7 -8.62 -6.75 17.46
C THR A 7 -9.18 -5.34 17.33
N ARG A 8 -10.06 -4.92 18.25
CA ARG A 8 -10.63 -3.56 18.25
C ARG A 8 -9.57 -2.50 18.50
N ALA A 9 -8.66 -2.73 19.45
CA ALA A 9 -7.56 -1.81 19.74
C ALA A 9 -6.59 -1.67 18.55
N LYS A 10 -6.22 -2.80 17.91
CA LYS A 10 -5.39 -2.79 16.70
C LYS A 10 -6.06 -2.02 15.57
N ASN A 11 -7.34 -2.26 15.31
CA ASN A 11 -8.07 -1.56 14.26
C ASN A 11 -8.16 -0.04 14.52
N LYS A 12 -8.35 0.38 15.78
CA LYS A 12 -8.37 1.80 16.14
C LYS A 12 -7.03 2.49 15.87
N TYR A 13 -5.92 1.83 16.22
CA TYR A 13 -4.58 2.34 15.95
C TYR A 13 -4.29 2.41 14.45
N GLN A 14 -4.68 1.36 13.71
CA GLN A 14 -4.51 1.33 12.25
C GLN A 14 -5.29 2.45 11.56
N ALA A 15 -6.56 2.67 11.94
CA ALA A 15 -7.40 3.71 11.36
C ALA A 15 -6.95 5.15 11.71
N ALA A 16 -6.24 5.33 12.82
CA ALA A 16 -5.76 6.65 13.23
C ALA A 16 -4.44 7.06 12.55
N ASN A 17 -3.61 6.07 12.16
CA ASN A 17 -2.24 6.33 11.70
C ASN A 17 -1.98 5.95 10.24
N TYR A 18 -2.86 5.14 9.63
CA TYR A 18 -2.65 4.63 8.28
C TYR A 18 -3.93 4.75 7.46
N ASP A 19 -3.83 5.41 6.31
CA ASP A 19 -4.85 5.32 5.28
C ASP A 19 -4.70 4.00 4.50
N ARG A 20 -5.72 3.15 4.57
CA ARG A 20 -5.72 1.87 3.85
C ARG A 20 -6.27 2.07 2.44
N ILE A 21 -5.38 2.12 1.46
CA ILE A 21 -5.76 2.12 0.04
C ILE A 21 -5.88 0.68 -0.45
N SER A 22 -7.10 0.25 -0.80
CA SER A 22 -7.31 -1.05 -1.46
C SER A 22 -7.31 -0.85 -2.97
N ILE A 23 -6.22 -1.22 -3.63
CA ILE A 23 -6.14 -1.22 -5.09
C ILE A 23 -6.64 -2.54 -5.66
N VAL A 24 -7.47 -2.47 -6.70
CA VAL A 24 -7.87 -3.63 -7.49
C VAL A 24 -7.04 -3.60 -8.77
N VAL A 25 -6.17 -4.58 -8.92
CA VAL A 25 -5.36 -4.77 -10.13
C VAL A 25 -5.83 -6.01 -10.88
N PRO A 26 -5.71 -6.05 -12.22
CA PRO A 26 -5.96 -7.25 -13.01
C PRO A 26 -5.20 -8.48 -12.51
N LYS A 27 -5.77 -9.67 -12.75
CA LYS A 27 -5.16 -10.93 -12.35
C LYS A 27 -3.82 -11.11 -13.10
N GLY A 28 -2.74 -11.36 -12.36
CA GLY A 28 -1.37 -11.50 -12.89
C GLY A 28 -0.53 -10.22 -12.76
N GLU A 29 -1.17 -9.05 -12.66
CA GLU A 29 -0.45 -7.79 -12.55
C GLU A 29 0.24 -7.62 -11.19
N LYS A 30 -0.31 -8.24 -10.14
CA LYS A 30 0.33 -8.31 -8.83
C LYS A 30 1.74 -8.91 -8.89
N GLU A 31 1.95 -9.92 -9.73
CA GLU A 31 3.28 -10.53 -9.90
C GLU A 31 4.22 -9.60 -10.65
N ALA A 32 3.72 -8.91 -11.68
CA ALA A 32 4.49 -7.89 -12.39
C ALA A 32 4.91 -6.73 -11.46
N ILE A 33 4.01 -6.24 -10.61
CA ILE A 33 4.31 -5.19 -9.62
C ILE A 33 5.32 -5.71 -8.59
N ARG A 34 5.22 -6.98 -8.16
CA ARG A 34 6.20 -7.58 -7.26
C ARG A 34 7.58 -7.68 -7.90
N ALA A 35 7.67 -8.18 -9.12
CA ALA A 35 8.93 -8.27 -9.86
C ALA A 35 9.53 -6.87 -10.09
N ALA A 36 8.70 -5.86 -10.41
CA ALA A 36 9.13 -4.48 -10.55
C ALA A 36 9.64 -3.91 -9.22
N ALA A 37 8.98 -4.22 -8.10
CA ALA A 37 9.43 -3.82 -6.76
C ALA A 37 10.79 -4.45 -6.40
N GLU A 38 10.97 -5.75 -6.68
CA GLU A 38 12.25 -6.45 -6.49
C GLU A 38 13.35 -5.86 -7.37
N ALA A 39 13.05 -5.57 -8.64
CA ALA A 39 13.99 -4.94 -9.56
C ALA A 39 14.35 -3.49 -9.16
N ALA A 40 13.40 -2.75 -8.59
CA ALA A 40 13.60 -1.39 -8.10
C ALA A 40 14.28 -1.33 -6.73
N GLY A 41 14.57 -2.48 -6.11
CA GLY A 41 15.19 -2.57 -4.78
C GLY A 41 14.27 -2.11 -3.64
N ALA A 42 12.95 -2.13 -3.84
CA ALA A 42 11.99 -1.75 -2.81
C ALA A 42 11.86 -2.83 -1.73
N ALA A 43 11.75 -2.41 -0.47
CA ALA A 43 11.61 -3.34 0.67
C ALA A 43 10.26 -4.08 0.65
N SER A 44 9.26 -3.52 -0.05
CA SER A 44 7.95 -4.16 -0.23
C SER A 44 7.22 -3.66 -1.47
N VAL A 45 6.26 -4.46 -1.95
CA VAL A 45 5.31 -4.06 -3.00
C VAL A 45 4.53 -2.80 -2.61
N ASN A 46 4.20 -2.65 -1.32
CA ASN A 46 3.47 -1.48 -0.83
C ASN A 46 4.31 -0.21 -0.90
N GLU A 47 5.58 -0.28 -0.48
CA GLU A 47 6.53 0.83 -0.59
C GLU A 47 6.74 1.23 -2.06
N PHE A 48 6.89 0.23 -2.94
CA PHE A 48 7.02 0.47 -4.39
C PHE A 48 5.81 1.20 -4.96
N VAL A 49 4.59 0.79 -4.60
CA VAL A 49 3.35 1.43 -5.06
C VAL A 49 3.23 2.85 -4.50
N ILE A 50 3.51 3.06 -3.21
CA ILE A 50 3.48 4.41 -2.60
C ILE A 50 4.47 5.33 -3.32
N ARG A 51 5.71 4.87 -3.51
CA ARG A 51 6.74 5.65 -4.20
C ARG A 51 6.34 5.99 -5.64
N ALA A 52 5.74 5.04 -6.36
CA ALA A 52 5.23 5.28 -7.71
C ALA A 52 4.08 6.31 -7.73
N ILE A 53 3.20 6.29 -6.72
CA ILE A 53 2.14 7.31 -6.57
C ILE A 53 2.76 8.67 -6.27
N GLU A 54 3.72 8.75 -5.34
CA GLU A 54 4.39 10.00 -4.98
C GLU A 54 5.17 10.59 -6.15
N GLU A 55 5.95 9.79 -6.87
CA GLU A 55 6.70 10.21 -8.06
C GLU A 55 5.74 10.72 -9.15
N LYS A 56 4.60 10.05 -9.34
CA LYS A 56 3.56 10.50 -10.27
C LYS A 56 2.93 11.81 -9.82
N MET A 57 2.62 11.97 -8.53
CA MET A 57 2.07 13.22 -8.00
C MET A 57 3.04 14.39 -8.15
N GLU A 58 4.33 14.17 -7.88
CA GLU A 58 5.38 15.17 -8.04
C GLU A 58 5.55 15.57 -9.51
N ARG A 59 5.61 14.59 -10.42
CA ARG A 59 5.74 14.83 -11.87
C ARG A 59 4.54 15.60 -12.45
N GLU A 60 3.34 15.35 -11.96
CA GLU A 60 2.11 16.03 -12.40
C GLU A 60 1.92 17.39 -11.69
N GLY A 61 2.82 17.78 -10.78
CA GLY A 61 2.73 19.04 -10.04
C GLY A 61 1.54 19.10 -9.06
N LEU A 62 1.08 17.94 -8.59
CA LEU A 62 -0.01 17.81 -7.61
C LEU A 62 0.48 17.94 -6.16
N LYS A 63 1.77 18.24 -5.97
CA LYS A 63 2.46 18.35 -4.68
C LYS A 63 3.28 19.63 -4.64
#